data_AF-A0A7W3JPG8-F1
#
_entry.id   AF-A0A7W3JPG8-F1
#
_cell.length_a   1.000
_cell.length_b   1.000
_cell.length_c   1.000
_cell.angle_alpha   90.00
_cell.angle_beta   90.00
_cell.angle_gamma   90.00
#
_symmetry.space_group_name_H-M   'P 1'
#
loop_
_entity.id
_entity.type
_entity.pdbx_description
1 polymer ?
#
loop_
_entity_poly.entity_id
_entity_poly.type
_entity_poly.pdbx_seq_one_letter_code
_entity_poly.pdbx_strand_id
1 'polypeptide(L)'
;MMNAPHRALASAAILVAATLTLCACQYLPNVALRLNGDGTVDFGSCDRPVVVGLVDAKAYIRTNDENTATQLTVEETPATLSNGDVIHLGPTPPQEEWDRISVSIWGTEASTVLGVSGIFDAGQLSVGEWSWAKNSSMFEDVEHCELDG
;
A
#
# COMPACT_ATOMS: atom_id res chain seq x y z
N MET A 1 9.93 -60.60 17.68
CA MET A 1 9.25 -60.04 16.50
C MET A 1 8.61 -58.73 16.93
N MET A 2 9.28 -57.61 16.67
CA MET A 2 8.82 -56.27 17.05
C MET A 2 8.28 -55.55 15.81
N ASN A 3 7.05 -55.05 15.93
CA ASN A 3 6.33 -54.29 14.92
C ASN A 3 7.02 -52.96 14.61
N ALA A 4 6.95 -52.57 13.34
CA ALA A 4 7.60 -51.42 12.73
C ALA A 4 7.21 -50.06 13.33
N PRO A 5 8.16 -49.10 13.44
CA PRO A 5 7.87 -47.68 13.64
C PRO A 5 8.27 -46.87 12.40
N HIS A 6 7.65 -47.11 11.24
CA HIS A 6 7.96 -46.34 10.01
C HIS A 6 6.84 -45.41 9.55
N ARG A 7 5.71 -45.34 10.26
CA ARG A 7 4.56 -44.52 9.85
C ARG A 7 4.43 -43.16 10.55
N ALA A 8 5.23 -42.88 11.58
CA ALA A 8 5.11 -41.64 12.36
C ALA A 8 5.95 -40.46 11.80
N LEU A 9 6.97 -40.72 10.98
CA LEU A 9 7.91 -39.69 10.53
C LEU A 9 7.46 -38.95 9.24
N ALA A 10 6.59 -39.56 8.44
CA ALA A 10 6.11 -38.93 7.20
C ALA A 10 5.10 -37.79 7.45
N SER A 11 4.33 -37.86 8.54
CA SER A 11 3.28 -36.88 8.84
C SER A 11 3.81 -35.55 9.40
N ALA A 12 4.97 -35.57 10.06
CA ALA A 12 5.56 -34.36 10.64
C ALA A 12 6.18 -33.45 9.56
N ALA A 13 6.79 -34.03 8.52
CA ALA A 13 7.42 -33.25 7.44
C ALA A 13 6.39 -32.52 6.56
N ILE A 14 5.21 -33.12 6.34
CA ILE A 14 4.12 -32.51 5.56
C ILE A 14 3.52 -31.32 6.33
N LEU A 15 3.36 -31.42 7.66
CA LEU A 15 2.86 -30.30 8.46
C LEU A 15 3.86 -29.13 8.50
N VAL A 16 5.16 -29.41 8.63
CA VAL A 16 6.21 -28.37 8.64
C VAL A 16 6.33 -27.68 7.28
N ALA A 17 6.25 -28.43 6.17
CA ALA A 17 6.24 -27.87 4.82
C ALA A 17 4.99 -27.03 4.54
N ALA A 18 3.81 -27.45 5.02
CA ALA A 18 2.57 -26.69 4.91
C ALA A 18 2.58 -25.42 5.77
N THR A 19 3.19 -25.44 6.96
CA THR A 19 3.35 -24.21 7.77
C THR A 19 4.37 -23.23 7.20
N LEU A 20 5.39 -23.71 6.46
CA LEU A 20 6.36 -22.83 5.78
C LEU A 20 5.85 -22.29 4.44
N THR A 21 4.90 -22.96 3.77
CA THR A 21 4.22 -22.39 2.58
C THR A 21 3.11 -21.41 2.94
N LEU A 22 2.71 -21.35 4.21
CA LEU A 22 1.86 -20.31 4.79
C LEU A 22 2.65 -19.11 5.31
N CYS A 23 3.97 -19.02 5.05
CA CYS A 23 4.63 -17.72 4.91
C CYS A 23 3.93 -17.01 3.76
N ALA A 24 2.82 -16.35 4.10
CA ALA A 24 1.99 -15.59 3.21
C ALA A 24 2.90 -14.78 2.28
N CYS A 25 2.65 -14.88 0.98
CA CYS A 25 2.97 -13.77 0.09
C CYS A 25 2.26 -12.55 0.69
N GLN A 26 2.94 -11.84 1.60
CA GLN A 26 2.42 -10.60 2.14
C GLN A 26 2.31 -9.70 0.93
N TYR A 27 1.07 -9.32 0.62
CA TYR A 27 0.82 -8.36 -0.44
C TYR A 27 1.57 -7.08 -0.07
N LEU A 28 2.65 -6.81 -0.81
CA LEU A 28 3.41 -5.58 -0.71
C LEU A 28 2.71 -4.60 -1.64
N PRO A 29 2.12 -3.51 -1.12
CA PRO A 29 1.43 -2.57 -1.97
C PRO A 29 2.46 -1.90 -2.89
N ASN A 30 2.29 -2.13 -4.19
CA ASN A 30 3.17 -1.58 -5.22
C ASN A 30 2.70 -0.18 -5.62
N VAL A 31 2.81 0.75 -4.69
CA VAL A 31 2.26 2.11 -4.81
C VAL A 31 3.30 3.14 -4.39
N ALA A 32 3.22 4.32 -5.01
CA ALA A 32 4.11 5.43 -4.75
C ALA A 32 3.33 6.71 -4.51
N LEU A 33 3.98 7.66 -3.85
CA LEU A 33 3.44 8.98 -3.58
C LEU A 33 4.49 10.04 -3.92
N ARG A 34 4.05 11.10 -4.58
CA ARG A 34 4.87 12.29 -4.89
C ARG A 34 4.21 13.52 -4.27
N LEU A 35 4.98 14.26 -3.47
CA LEU A 35 4.58 15.58 -2.98
C LEU A 35 4.98 16.62 -4.02
N ASN A 36 4.02 17.35 -4.57
CA ASN A 36 4.26 18.35 -5.60
C ASN A 36 4.72 19.69 -4.99
N GLY A 37 5.36 20.53 -5.81
CA GLY A 37 5.89 21.82 -5.35
C GLY A 37 4.84 22.84 -4.91
N ASP A 38 3.57 22.61 -5.28
CA ASP A 38 2.42 23.42 -4.87
C ASP A 38 1.69 22.85 -3.63
N GLY A 39 2.19 21.76 -3.05
CA GLY A 39 1.60 21.10 -1.90
C GLY A 39 0.49 20.09 -2.23
N THR A 40 0.16 19.87 -3.51
CA THR A 40 -0.69 18.75 -3.93
C THR A 40 0.07 17.44 -3.89
N VAL A 41 -0.64 16.32 -4.06
CA VAL A 41 -0.05 14.99 -3.94
C VAL A 41 -0.50 14.11 -5.10
N ASP A 42 0.44 13.42 -5.70
CA ASP A 42 0.15 12.37 -6.68
C ASP A 42 0.32 10.99 -6.05
N PHE A 43 -0.62 10.09 -6.33
CA PHE A 43 -0.58 8.70 -5.90
C PHE A 43 -0.54 7.77 -7.10
N GLY A 44 0.56 7.03 -7.26
CA GLY A 44 0.77 6.09 -8.36
C GLY A 44 0.56 4.65 -7.91
N SER A 45 0.00 3.81 -8.79
CA SER A 45 -0.18 2.38 -8.55
C SER A 45 0.44 1.54 -9.66
N CYS A 46 1.24 0.57 -9.27
CA CYS A 46 1.80 -0.47 -10.13
C CYS A 46 1.17 -1.83 -9.85
N ASP A 47 0.03 -1.85 -9.17
CA ASP A 47 -0.71 -3.08 -8.93
C ASP A 47 -1.57 -3.50 -10.13
N ARG A 48 -2.27 -4.62 -9.96
CA ARG A 48 -3.30 -5.10 -10.87
C ARG A 48 -4.45 -4.09 -10.94
N PRO A 49 -5.16 -4.05 -12.08
CA PRO A 49 -6.27 -3.11 -12.23
C PRO A 49 -7.37 -3.25 -11.16
N VAL A 50 -7.86 -2.12 -10.67
CA VAL A 50 -8.94 -2.01 -9.68
C VAL A 50 -10.10 -1.23 -10.28
N VAL A 51 -11.31 -1.80 -10.28
CA VAL A 51 -12.54 -1.02 -10.56
C VAL A 51 -12.86 -0.18 -9.34
N VAL A 52 -12.56 1.12 -9.42
CA VAL A 52 -12.55 2.01 -8.25
C VAL A 52 -13.97 2.27 -7.77
N GLY A 53 -14.20 2.06 -6.48
CA GLY A 53 -15.44 2.43 -5.79
C GLY A 53 -15.28 3.62 -4.86
N LEU A 54 -14.16 3.66 -4.14
CA LEU A 54 -13.86 4.72 -3.19
C LEU A 54 -12.37 4.98 -3.15
N VAL A 55 -11.99 6.26 -3.12
CA VAL A 55 -10.64 6.71 -2.79
C VAL A 55 -10.72 7.45 -1.46
N ASP A 56 -9.98 6.97 -0.46
CA ASP A 56 -9.84 7.58 0.85
C ASP A 56 -8.38 8.02 1.03
N ALA A 57 -8.14 9.32 1.04
CA ALA A 57 -6.82 9.91 1.18
C ALA A 57 -6.79 10.90 2.35
N LYS A 58 -5.84 10.72 3.27
CA LYS A 58 -5.77 11.46 4.53
C LYS A 58 -4.34 11.86 4.87
N ALA A 59 -4.16 13.12 5.27
CA ALA A 59 -2.93 13.60 5.91
C ALA A 59 -3.17 13.66 7.43
N TYR A 60 -2.40 12.91 8.21
CA TYR A 60 -2.47 12.86 9.66
C TYR A 60 -1.69 14.04 10.25
N ILE A 61 -2.40 14.88 11.00
CA ILE A 61 -1.83 16.09 11.59
C ILE A 61 -1.01 15.68 12.81
N ARG A 62 0.20 16.24 12.91
CA ARG A 62 1.08 16.12 14.06
C ARG A 62 0.45 16.86 15.24
N THR A 63 -0.45 16.19 15.94
CA THR A 63 -1.02 16.62 17.22
C THR A 63 -0.82 15.52 18.25
N ASN A 64 -0.99 15.84 19.54
CA ASN A 64 -0.93 14.82 20.61
C ASN A 64 -2.08 13.79 20.52
N ASP A 65 -3.00 13.93 19.56
CA ASP A 65 -4.07 13.00 19.24
C ASP A 65 -3.81 12.37 17.86
N GLU A 66 -3.49 11.09 17.86
CA GLU A 66 -3.19 10.27 16.67
C GLU A 66 -4.38 10.13 15.70
N ASN A 67 -5.57 10.62 16.08
CA ASN A 67 -6.78 10.54 15.25
C ASN A 67 -7.12 11.83 14.49
N THR A 68 -6.30 12.88 14.59
CA THR A 68 -6.55 14.10 13.83
C THR A 68 -6.01 13.95 12.40
N ALA A 69 -6.90 13.92 11.41
CA ALA A 69 -6.52 13.85 10.00
C ALA A 69 -7.32 14.84 9.15
N THR A 70 -6.66 15.41 8.14
CA THR A 70 -7.27 16.18 7.07
C THR A 70 -7.56 15.26 5.90
N GLN A 71 -8.82 15.22 5.46
CA GLN A 71 -9.19 14.54 4.22
C GLN A 71 -8.62 15.30 3.03
N LEU A 72 -7.86 14.61 2.17
CA LEU A 72 -7.43 15.15 0.89
C LEU A 72 -8.56 14.98 -0.13
N THR A 73 -8.81 16.01 -0.92
CA THR A 73 -9.76 15.94 -2.03
C THR A 73 -9.15 15.11 -3.16
N VAL A 74 -9.98 14.33 -3.85
CA VAL A 74 -9.57 13.63 -5.07
C VAL A 74 -10.09 14.46 -6.24
N GLU A 75 -9.21 14.90 -7.14
CA GLU A 75 -9.62 15.79 -8.23
C GLU A 75 -10.51 15.06 -9.24
N GLU A 76 -10.05 13.89 -9.68
CA GLU A 76 -10.79 13.00 -10.55
C GLU A 76 -10.65 11.57 -10.02
N THR A 77 -11.79 10.91 -9.76
CA THR A 77 -11.78 9.49 -9.42
C THR A 77 -11.89 8.68 -10.70
N PRO A 78 -10.85 7.96 -11.13
CA PRO A 78 -10.94 7.16 -12.33
C PRO A 78 -11.91 6.00 -12.12
N ALA A 79 -12.62 5.57 -13.16
CA ALA A 79 -13.52 4.40 -13.08
C ALA A 79 -12.74 3.09 -12.88
N THR A 80 -11.49 3.05 -13.37
CA THR A 80 -10.57 1.93 -13.20
C THR A 80 -9.18 2.51 -12.99
N LEU A 81 -8.46 1.98 -12.02
CA LEU A 81 -7.06 2.28 -11.78
C LEU A 81 -6.24 1.11 -12.35
N SER A 82 -5.40 1.37 -13.34
CA SER A 82 -4.51 0.41 -13.98
C SER A 82 -3.07 0.56 -13.49
N ASN A 83 -2.19 -0.36 -13.91
CA ASN A 83 -0.77 -0.25 -13.66
C ASN A 83 -0.19 0.98 -14.39
N GLY A 84 0.55 1.82 -13.66
CA GLY A 84 1.15 3.06 -14.18
C GLY A 84 0.28 4.30 -13.96
N ASP A 85 -1.01 4.12 -13.64
CA ASP A 85 -1.95 5.22 -13.45
C ASP A 85 -1.61 6.03 -12.20
N VAL A 86 -1.86 7.34 -12.31
CA VAL A 86 -1.66 8.33 -11.25
C VAL A 86 -3.00 8.96 -10.89
N ILE A 87 -3.26 9.08 -9.58
CA ILE A 87 -4.39 9.83 -9.03
C ILE A 87 -3.87 11.13 -8.44
N HIS A 88 -4.48 12.24 -8.85
CA HIS A 88 -4.19 13.57 -8.33
C HIS A 88 -5.05 13.87 -7.10
N LEU A 89 -4.37 14.18 -6.00
CA LEU A 89 -4.96 14.54 -4.72
C LEU A 89 -4.70 16.02 -4.45
N GLY A 90 -5.66 16.65 -3.78
CA GLY A 90 -5.60 18.06 -3.43
C GLY A 90 -4.52 18.39 -2.41
N PRO A 91 -4.42 19.68 -2.03
CA PRO A 91 -3.34 20.17 -1.21
C PRO A 91 -3.32 19.54 0.18
N THR A 92 -2.13 19.23 0.67
CA THR A 92 -1.90 18.85 2.06
C THR A 92 -1.81 20.10 2.96
N PRO A 93 -1.97 19.95 4.29
CA PRO A 93 -1.48 20.96 5.21
C PRO A 93 0.03 21.23 5.00
N PRO A 94 0.56 22.35 5.54
CA PRO A 94 2.00 22.60 5.56
C PRO A 94 2.78 21.38 6.08
N GLN A 95 3.92 21.05 5.46
CA GLN A 95 4.64 19.80 5.71
C GLN A 95 5.09 19.62 7.17
N GLU A 96 5.29 20.73 7.89
CA GLU A 96 5.60 20.76 9.31
C GLU A 96 4.42 20.36 10.23
N GLU A 97 3.19 20.45 9.74
CA GLU A 97 1.95 20.22 10.49
C GLU A 97 1.46 18.78 10.41
N TRP A 98 1.99 17.94 9.51
CA TRP A 98 1.60 16.54 9.35
C TRP A 98 2.81 15.63 9.39
N ASP A 99 2.60 14.35 9.69
CA ASP A 99 3.68 13.36 9.80
C ASP A 99 3.51 12.15 8.88
N ARG A 100 2.29 11.87 8.46
CA ARG A 100 1.95 10.72 7.63
C ARG A 100 0.80 11.00 6.67
N ILE A 101 0.87 10.44 5.47
CA ILE A 101 -0.26 10.33 4.54
C ILE A 101 -0.65 8.87 4.41
N SER A 102 -1.95 8.60 4.39
CA SER A 102 -2.52 7.31 4.01
C SER A 102 -3.42 7.49 2.80
N VAL A 103 -3.26 6.62 1.81
CA VAL A 103 -4.15 6.53 0.66
C VAL A 103 -4.67 5.10 0.59
N SER A 104 -5.98 4.94 0.44
CA SER A 104 -6.64 3.65 0.29
C SER A 104 -7.68 3.73 -0.82
N ILE A 105 -7.59 2.81 -1.77
CA ILE A 105 -8.50 2.70 -2.90
C ILE A 105 -9.22 1.38 -2.76
N TRP A 106 -10.54 1.44 -2.64
CA TRP A 106 -11.40 0.27 -2.49
C TRP A 106 -12.11 0.00 -3.79
N GLY A 107 -12.08 -1.26 -4.23
CA GLY A 107 -12.81 -1.66 -5.43
C GLY A 107 -14.28 -1.96 -5.17
N THR A 108 -15.09 -1.89 -6.22
CA THR A 108 -16.52 -2.28 -6.18
C THR A 108 -16.75 -3.76 -6.47
N GLU A 109 -15.79 -4.43 -7.12
CA GLU A 109 -15.91 -5.84 -7.50
C GLU A 109 -15.33 -6.76 -6.44
N ALA A 110 -15.89 -7.97 -6.31
CA ALA A 110 -15.42 -8.95 -5.32
C ALA A 110 -13.94 -9.34 -5.51
N SER A 111 -13.44 -9.29 -6.75
CA SER A 111 -12.03 -9.51 -7.12
C SER A 111 -11.08 -8.39 -6.69
N THR A 112 -11.59 -7.18 -6.46
CA THR A 112 -10.78 -5.97 -6.20
C THR A 112 -11.26 -5.19 -4.96
N VAL A 113 -12.10 -5.80 -4.12
CA VAL A 113 -12.73 -5.10 -2.98
C VAL A 113 -11.70 -4.50 -2.03
N LEU A 114 -10.55 -5.16 -1.84
CA LEU A 114 -9.44 -4.69 -1.00
C LEU A 114 -8.50 -3.69 -1.71
N GLY A 115 -8.71 -3.46 -3.02
CA GLY A 115 -7.97 -2.56 -3.90
C GLY A 115 -6.48 -2.40 -3.58
N VAL A 116 -6.01 -1.15 -3.47
CA VAL A 116 -4.61 -0.79 -3.19
C VAL A 116 -4.53 0.23 -2.07
N SER A 117 -3.48 0.20 -1.26
CA SER A 117 -3.28 1.17 -0.18
C SER A 117 -1.81 1.41 0.12
N GLY A 118 -1.48 2.62 0.57
CA GLY A 118 -0.11 3.01 0.92
C GLY A 118 -0.08 3.98 2.08
N ILE A 119 0.95 3.86 2.91
CA ILE A 119 1.23 4.76 4.02
C ILE A 119 2.62 5.37 3.80
N PHE A 120 2.72 6.68 3.94
CA PHE A 120 3.91 7.44 3.59
C PHE A 120 4.24 8.44 4.71
N ASP A 121 5.46 8.40 5.22
CA ASP A 121 5.91 9.33 6.26
C ASP A 121 6.42 10.62 5.62
N ALA A 122 6.01 11.77 6.17
CA ALA A 122 6.39 13.11 5.69
C ALA A 122 7.91 13.30 5.60
N GLY A 123 8.65 12.73 6.56
CA GLY A 123 10.10 12.83 6.63
C GLY A 123 10.85 11.98 5.58
N GLN A 124 10.14 11.13 4.84
CA GLN A 124 10.71 10.31 3.78
C GLN A 124 10.38 10.85 2.37
N LEU A 125 9.44 11.78 2.26
CA LEU A 125 9.05 12.37 0.99
C LEU A 125 10.03 13.47 0.58
N SER A 126 10.45 13.45 -0.67
CA SER A 126 11.13 14.56 -1.32
C SER A 126 10.17 15.23 -2.30
N VAL A 127 10.14 16.57 -2.29
CA VAL A 127 9.27 17.33 -3.20
C VAL A 127 9.68 17.07 -4.64
N GLY A 128 8.70 16.73 -5.49
CA GLY A 128 8.89 16.44 -6.91
C GLY A 128 9.36 15.03 -7.24
N GLU A 129 9.62 14.19 -6.24
CA GLU A 129 10.15 12.83 -6.42
C GLU A 129 9.14 11.77 -5.97
N TRP A 130 9.12 10.63 -6.67
CA TRP A 130 8.33 9.48 -6.28
C TRP A 130 8.93 8.76 -5.07
N SER A 131 8.12 8.57 -4.04
CA SER A 131 8.48 7.81 -2.84
C SER A 131 7.61 6.57 -2.73
N TRP A 132 8.23 5.39 -2.75
CA TRP A 132 7.51 4.12 -2.67
C TRP A 132 7.09 3.78 -1.25
N ALA A 133 5.91 3.19 -1.10
CA ALA A 133 5.41 2.77 0.20
C ALA A 133 6.36 1.72 0.79
N LYS A 134 6.92 2.01 1.97
CA LYS A 134 7.69 1.04 2.74
C LYS A 134 6.77 0.38 3.75
N ASN A 135 6.73 -0.95 3.82
CA ASN A 135 6.15 -1.59 5.00
C ASN A 135 7.18 -1.55 6.14
N SER A 136 6.68 -1.50 7.37
CA SER A 136 7.50 -1.34 8.58
C SER A 136 8.23 -2.62 9.03
N SER A 137 8.34 -3.64 8.18
CA SER A 137 8.90 -4.93 8.60
C SER A 137 9.62 -5.77 7.54
N MET A 138 9.57 -5.47 6.24
CA MET A 138 10.22 -6.29 5.22
C MET A 138 10.98 -5.44 4.19
N PHE A 139 12.28 -5.72 4.06
CA PHE A 139 13.20 -5.11 3.10
C PHE A 139 13.17 -5.81 1.73
N GLU A 140 11.98 -6.13 1.21
CA GLU A 140 11.88 -6.68 -0.14
C GLU A 140 11.73 -5.54 -1.15
N ASP A 141 12.58 -5.56 -2.18
CA ASP A 141 12.49 -4.65 -3.32
C ASP A 141 11.18 -4.94 -4.08
N VAL A 142 10.30 -3.95 -4.15
CA VAL A 142 9.07 -4.04 -4.94
C VAL A 142 9.40 -3.66 -6.38
N GLU A 143 8.83 -4.37 -7.36
CA GLU A 143 9.03 -4.07 -8.79
C GLU A 143 8.35 -2.74 -9.15
N HIS A 144 9.13 -1.67 -9.29
CA HIS A 144 8.61 -0.35 -9.65
C HIS A 144 8.22 -0.31 -11.15
N CYS A 145 7.01 0.13 -11.45
CA CYS A 145 6.60 0.46 -12.82
C CYS A 145 6.92 1.92 -13.15
N GLU A 146 6.91 2.26 -14.44
CA GLU A 146 6.93 3.66 -14.87
C GLU A 146 5.57 4.29 -14.51
N LEU A 147 5.62 5.42 -13.82
CA LEU A 147 4.43 6.19 -13.45
C LEU A 147 4.32 7.39 -14.39
N ASP A 148 3.17 7.51 -15.04
CA ASP A 148 2.90 8.61 -15.97
C ASP A 148 2.63 9.89 -15.17
N GLY A 149 3.62 10.77 -15.04
CA GLY A 149 3.47 12.04 -14.32
C GLY A 149 4.68 12.95 -14.35
#